data_AF-A0A124IKP5-F1
#
_entry.id   AF-A0A124IKP5-F1
#
_cell.length_a   1.000
_cell.length_b   1.000
_cell.length_c   1.000
_cell.angle_alpha   90.00
_cell.angle_beta   90.00
_cell.angle_gamma   90.00
#
_symmetry.space_group_name_H-M   'P 1'
#
loop_
_entity.id
_entity.type
_entity.pdbx_description
1 polymer ?
#
loop_
_entity_poly.entity_id
_entity_poly.type
_entity_poly.pdbx_seq_one_letter_code
_entity_poly.pdbx_strand_id
1 'polypeptide(L)'
;MKKSIFVLLILFIGSSVSYSQFLPKFGVKAGLSSANHSWDYKGLLNGSIDWEYNYGFTVRAFAEFGLGDNFSLQGELGYSRKGNKKDIPITTVENPDGNGQYIRVENTFDYVSVAALAKLSLFKGPISPYIIGGPQMNFLAGKNVSNGFQIVYDDFNSGVLGISVGAGLELGIAPVNVFVEYRYERDLTDSAPQDYVEIYNFSHVLMFGIVLF
;
A
#
# COMPACT_ATOMS: atom_id res chain seq x y z
N MET A 1 -33.40 -11.15 3.59
CA MET A 1 -32.08 -11.72 3.20
C MET A 1 -30.90 -10.93 3.75
N LYS A 2 -30.82 -9.60 3.63
CA LYS A 2 -29.69 -8.79 4.14
C LYS A 2 -29.47 -8.86 5.68
N LYS A 3 -30.54 -9.01 6.47
CA LYS A 3 -30.46 -9.07 7.94
C LYS A 3 -29.94 -10.42 8.46
N SER A 4 -30.22 -11.53 7.78
CA SER A 4 -29.71 -12.86 8.17
C SER A 4 -28.22 -13.02 7.90
N ILE A 5 -27.68 -12.34 6.87
CA ILE A 5 -26.23 -12.30 6.60
C ILE A 5 -25.48 -11.56 7.71
N PHE A 6 -26.04 -10.45 8.20
CA PHE A 6 -25.42 -9.68 9.29
C PHE A 6 -25.42 -10.45 10.61
N VAL A 7 -26.48 -11.21 10.89
CA VAL A 7 -26.57 -12.11 12.06
C VAL A 7 -25.59 -13.28 11.95
N LEU A 8 -25.39 -13.84 10.75
CA LEU A 8 -24.38 -14.89 10.51
C LEU A 8 -22.96 -14.36 10.70
N LEU A 9 -22.70 -13.11 10.29
CA LEU A 9 -21.41 -12.44 10.46
C LEU A 9 -21.08 -12.19 11.94
N ILE A 10 -22.08 -11.80 12.74
CA ILE A 10 -21.95 -11.62 14.20
C ILE A 10 -21.76 -12.96 14.92
N LEU A 11 -22.44 -14.03 14.48
CA LEU A 11 -22.26 -15.38 15.02
C LEU A 11 -20.86 -15.96 14.73
N PHE A 12 -20.22 -15.58 13.62
CA PHE A 12 -18.83 -15.94 13.32
C PHE A 12 -17.80 -15.20 14.19
N ILE A 13 -18.13 -13.99 14.65
CA ILE A 13 -17.28 -13.21 15.58
C ILE A 13 -17.40 -13.75 17.01
N GLY A 14 -18.53 -14.39 17.35
CA GLY A 14 -18.84 -14.88 18.70
C GLY A 14 -18.44 -16.32 19.02
N SER A 15 -17.97 -17.12 18.06
CA SER A 15 -17.57 -18.50 18.33
C SER A 15 -16.17 -18.58 18.93
N SER A 16 -16.12 -18.46 20.27
CA SER A 16 -15.18 -19.11 21.18
C SER A 16 -13.74 -19.33 20.69
N VAL A 17 -12.87 -18.37 21.01
CA VAL A 17 -11.42 -18.54 21.07
C VAL A 17 -11.07 -19.61 22.11
N SER A 18 -10.80 -20.83 21.63
CA SER A 18 -10.10 -21.86 22.40
C SER A 18 -8.64 -21.41 22.57
N TYR A 19 -8.24 -21.12 23.81
CA TYR A 19 -6.87 -20.80 24.18
C TYR A 19 -5.99 -22.06 24.08
N SER A 20 -5.41 -22.30 22.92
CA SER A 20 -4.30 -23.24 22.74
C SER A 20 -3.10 -22.48 22.18
N GLN A 21 -2.24 -21.97 23.07
CA GLN A 21 -0.90 -21.42 22.78
C GLN A 21 -0.80 -20.49 21.55
N PHE A 22 -1.80 -19.63 21.37
CA PHE A 22 -1.88 -18.67 20.26
C PHE A 22 -1.22 -17.35 20.64
N LEU A 23 0.08 -17.37 20.94
CA LEU A 23 0.83 -16.14 21.19
C LEU A 23 1.17 -15.50 19.83
N PRO A 24 0.67 -14.29 19.54
CA PRO A 24 1.06 -13.59 18.33
C PRO A 24 2.55 -13.26 18.37
N LYS A 25 3.21 -13.42 17.22
CA LYS A 25 4.54 -12.91 17.02
C LYS A 25 4.47 -11.45 16.62
N PHE A 26 5.25 -10.59 17.23
CA PHE A 26 5.29 -9.19 16.84
C PHE A 26 6.49 -8.91 15.95
N GLY A 27 6.52 -7.76 15.32
CA GLY A 27 7.69 -7.36 14.56
C GLY A 27 7.56 -5.99 13.96
N VAL A 28 8.67 -5.52 13.42
CA VAL A 28 8.76 -4.26 12.71
C VAL A 28 9.49 -4.46 11.40
N LYS A 29 9.12 -3.67 10.40
CA LYS A 29 9.78 -3.63 9.09
C LYS A 29 9.85 -2.22 8.56
N ALA A 30 10.92 -1.92 7.86
CA ALA A 30 11.12 -0.66 7.17
C ALA A 30 11.60 -0.93 5.74
N GLY A 31 11.29 -0.02 4.83
CA GLY A 31 11.58 -0.25 3.42
C GLY A 31 11.56 1.00 2.56
N LEU A 32 11.98 0.81 1.33
CA LEU A 32 11.90 1.80 0.27
C LEU A 32 10.75 1.44 -0.67
N SER A 33 10.06 2.45 -1.17
CA SER A 33 8.97 2.30 -2.12
C SER A 33 9.25 3.07 -3.40
N SER A 34 8.83 2.51 -4.53
CA SER A 34 8.70 3.20 -5.81
C SER A 34 7.22 3.22 -6.15
N ALA A 35 6.61 4.40 -6.07
CA ALA A 35 5.16 4.59 -6.23
C ALA A 35 4.84 5.44 -7.45
N ASN A 36 3.63 5.29 -7.99
CA ASN A 36 3.13 6.06 -9.11
C ASN A 36 1.59 6.13 -9.07
N HIS A 37 0.99 7.10 -9.77
CA HIS A 37 -0.46 7.22 -9.90
C HIS A 37 -0.90 6.94 -11.34
N SER A 38 -1.96 6.13 -11.49
CA SER A 38 -2.72 6.04 -12.74
C SER A 38 -3.82 7.10 -12.73
N TRP A 39 -3.94 7.88 -13.80
CA TRP A 39 -4.95 8.92 -13.96
C TRP A 39 -5.77 8.61 -15.20
N ASP A 40 -7.01 8.17 -15.00
CA ASP A 40 -7.91 7.75 -16.07
C ASP A 40 -9.01 8.78 -16.24
N TYR A 41 -8.94 9.59 -17.31
CA TYR A 41 -9.92 10.65 -17.57
C TYR A 41 -11.16 10.11 -18.26
N LYS A 42 -12.33 10.57 -17.80
CA LYS A 42 -13.64 10.19 -18.33
C LYS A 42 -14.27 11.32 -19.14
N GLY A 43 -15.17 10.95 -20.06
CA GLY A 43 -15.95 11.91 -20.86
C GLY A 43 -15.21 12.43 -22.10
N LEU A 44 -15.36 13.72 -22.40
CA LEU A 44 -14.86 14.35 -23.64
C LEU A 44 -13.33 14.43 -23.73
N LEU A 45 -12.62 14.24 -22.62
CA LEU A 45 -11.16 14.32 -22.51
C LEU A 45 -10.45 12.96 -22.62
N ASN A 46 -11.17 11.90 -23.04
CA ASN A 46 -10.72 10.51 -23.11
C ASN A 46 -9.20 10.34 -23.31
N GLY A 47 -8.50 9.92 -22.27
CA GLY A 47 -7.05 9.81 -22.23
C GLY A 47 -6.52 9.44 -20.84
N SER A 48 -5.25 9.05 -20.77
CA SER A 48 -4.52 8.80 -19.52
C SER A 48 -3.32 9.72 -19.41
N ILE A 49 -2.94 10.09 -18.20
CA ILE A 49 -1.65 10.75 -17.93
C ILE A 49 -0.71 9.73 -17.31
N ASP A 50 0.34 9.41 -18.06
CA ASP A 50 1.43 8.58 -17.55
C ASP A 50 2.34 9.45 -16.67
N TRP A 51 2.25 9.25 -15.37
CA TRP A 51 3.18 9.80 -14.40
C TRP A 51 4.43 8.92 -14.31
N GLU A 52 5.54 9.47 -13.84
CA GLU A 52 6.73 8.72 -13.51
C GLU A 52 6.73 8.30 -12.03
N TYR A 53 7.43 7.21 -11.77
CA TYR A 53 7.63 6.72 -10.41
C TYR A 53 8.39 7.74 -9.55
N ASN A 54 7.92 7.92 -8.31
CA ASN A 54 8.66 8.61 -7.28
C ASN A 54 9.06 7.66 -6.14
N TYR A 55 10.23 7.91 -5.56
CA TYR A 55 10.75 7.11 -4.46
C TYR A 55 10.23 7.62 -3.12
N GLY A 56 10.04 6.69 -2.20
CA GLY A 56 9.58 6.96 -0.85
C GLY A 56 10.04 5.88 0.11
N PHE A 57 9.45 5.89 1.30
CA PHE A 57 9.81 4.97 2.37
C PHE A 57 8.57 4.50 3.13
N THR A 58 8.72 3.38 3.83
CA THR A 58 7.68 2.81 4.66
C THR A 58 8.27 2.30 5.97
N VAL A 59 7.51 2.42 7.07
CA VAL A 59 7.81 1.82 8.37
C VAL A 59 6.54 1.22 8.92
N ARG A 60 6.60 -0.03 9.39
CA ARG A 60 5.43 -0.83 9.73
C ARG A 60 5.69 -1.69 10.95
N ALA A 61 4.69 -1.78 11.81
CA ALA A 61 4.62 -2.76 12.89
C ALA A 61 3.59 -3.82 12.51
N PHE A 62 3.81 -5.06 12.90
CA PHE A 62 2.89 -6.15 12.60
C PHE A 62 2.75 -7.13 13.77
N ALA A 63 1.62 -7.83 13.78
CA ALA A 63 1.34 -8.96 14.63
C ALA A 63 0.96 -10.16 13.75
N GLU A 64 1.67 -11.26 13.88
CA GLU A 64 1.48 -12.50 13.12
C GLU A 64 0.88 -13.60 14.01
N PHE A 65 -0.23 -14.14 13.55
CA PHE A 65 -1.03 -15.16 14.20
C PHE A 65 -0.92 -16.46 13.41
N GLY A 66 -0.12 -17.42 13.90
CA GLY A 66 0.09 -18.70 13.24
C GLY A 66 -1.14 -19.59 13.26
N LEU A 67 -1.69 -19.94 12.10
CA LEU A 67 -2.84 -20.82 11.93
C LEU A 67 -2.38 -22.14 11.29
N GLY A 68 -1.93 -23.07 12.14
CA GLY A 68 -1.32 -24.33 11.69
C GLY A 68 0.15 -24.17 11.36
N ASP A 69 0.70 -25.08 10.57
CA ASP A 69 2.13 -25.12 10.33
C ASP A 69 2.58 -24.01 9.38
N ASN A 70 2.01 -23.93 8.19
CA ASN A 70 2.57 -23.10 7.12
C ASN A 70 1.82 -21.79 6.91
N PHE A 71 0.68 -21.61 7.58
CA PHE A 71 -0.22 -20.50 7.33
C PHE A 71 -0.28 -19.58 8.54
N SER A 72 -0.31 -18.27 8.32
CA SER A 72 -0.51 -17.27 9.36
C SER A 72 -1.33 -16.08 8.85
N LEU A 73 -2.01 -15.41 9.77
CA LEU A 73 -2.63 -14.11 9.52
C LEU A 73 -1.77 -13.02 10.13
N GLN A 74 -1.53 -11.95 9.37
CA GLN A 74 -0.73 -10.82 9.79
C GLN A 74 -1.58 -9.55 9.79
N GLY A 75 -1.76 -8.96 10.97
CA GLY A 75 -2.26 -7.61 11.11
C GLY A 75 -1.09 -6.63 11.04
N GLU A 76 -1.23 -5.54 10.30
CA GLU A 76 -0.16 -4.58 10.05
C GLU A 76 -0.67 -3.15 10.23
N LEU A 77 0.12 -2.31 10.90
CA LEU A 77 -0.07 -0.87 11.00
C LEU A 77 1.21 -0.20 10.48
N GLY A 78 1.07 0.75 9.56
CA GLY A 78 2.21 1.34 8.89
C GLY A 78 2.06 2.81 8.58
N TYR A 79 3.19 3.45 8.36
CA TYR A 79 3.31 4.75 7.70
C TYR A 79 4.05 4.56 6.39
N SER A 80 3.58 5.19 5.31
CA SER A 80 4.29 5.20 4.03
C SER A 80 4.22 6.55 3.35
N ARG A 81 5.35 7.00 2.79
CA ARG A 81 5.41 8.12 1.86
C ARG A 81 5.46 7.59 0.45
N LYS A 82 4.46 7.95 -0.36
CA LYS A 82 4.34 7.62 -1.78
C LYS A 82 4.39 8.92 -2.59
N GLY A 83 4.56 8.84 -3.90
CA GLY A 83 4.57 10.02 -4.73
C GLY A 83 4.53 9.70 -6.21
N ASN A 84 4.42 10.76 -7.00
CA ASN A 84 4.55 10.72 -8.44
C ASN A 84 5.35 11.95 -8.89
N LYS A 85 5.94 11.87 -10.09
CA LYS A 85 6.63 13.01 -10.69
C LYS A 85 6.41 13.04 -12.19
N LYS A 86 6.54 14.22 -12.80
CA LYS A 86 6.46 14.38 -14.25
C LYS A 86 7.17 15.66 -14.66
N ASP A 87 7.98 15.56 -15.71
CA ASP A 87 8.59 16.73 -16.34
C ASP A 87 7.62 17.26 -17.41
N ILE A 88 7.10 18.47 -17.22
CA ILE A 88 6.10 19.09 -18.11
C ILE A 88 6.79 20.17 -18.94
N PRO A 89 6.67 20.15 -20.29
CA PRO A 89 7.27 21.19 -21.13
C PRO A 89 6.61 22.54 -20.90
N ILE A 90 7.42 23.61 -20.83
CA ILE A 90 6.93 24.98 -20.74
C ILE A 90 6.43 25.41 -22.11
N THR A 91 5.12 25.62 -22.23
CA THR A 91 4.49 26.18 -23.42
C THR A 91 4.16 27.66 -23.21
N THR A 92 4.27 28.44 -24.27
CA THR A 92 3.88 29.86 -24.29
C THR A 92 3.04 30.11 -25.53
N VAL A 93 2.33 31.24 -25.59
CA VAL A 93 1.56 31.60 -26.81
C VAL A 93 2.47 31.65 -28.04
N GLU A 94 3.74 32.05 -27.86
CA GLU A 94 4.75 32.11 -28.92
C GLU A 94 5.37 30.75 -29.26
N ASN A 95 5.35 29.79 -28.32
CA ASN A 95 5.89 28.45 -28.49
C ASN A 95 4.87 27.41 -27.96
N PRO A 96 3.80 27.13 -28.72
CA PRO A 96 2.74 26.22 -28.30
C PRO A 96 3.22 24.76 -28.17
N ASP A 97 4.23 24.37 -28.94
CA ASP A 97 4.85 23.04 -28.89
C ASP A 97 5.95 22.93 -27.80
N GLY A 98 6.18 24.01 -27.05
CA GLY A 98 7.20 24.11 -26.02
C GLY A 98 8.49 24.78 -26.49
N ASN A 99 9.20 25.40 -25.55
CA ASN A 99 10.47 26.11 -25.81
C ASN A 99 11.73 25.27 -25.46
N GLY A 100 11.56 23.97 -25.23
CA GLY A 100 12.64 23.06 -24.79
C GLY A 100 12.97 23.13 -23.29
N GLN A 101 12.30 24.00 -22.52
CA GLN A 101 12.40 24.04 -21.07
C GLN A 101 11.30 23.18 -20.43
N TYR A 102 11.59 22.60 -19.25
CA TYR A 102 10.67 21.74 -18.53
C TYR A 102 10.53 22.21 -17.07
N ILE A 103 9.32 22.06 -16.52
CA ILE A 103 9.05 22.19 -15.10
C ILE A 103 8.88 20.79 -14.54
N ARG A 104 9.68 20.45 -13.52
CA ARG A 104 9.51 19.22 -12.76
C ARG A 104 8.36 19.38 -11.78
N VAL A 105 7.31 18.61 -11.98
CA VAL A 105 6.21 18.44 -11.04
C VAL A 105 6.53 17.23 -10.18
N GLU A 106 6.56 17.42 -8.87
CA GLU A 106 6.75 16.34 -7.91
C GLU A 106 5.67 16.44 -6.84
N ASN A 107 4.96 15.35 -6.60
CA ASN A 107 3.93 15.27 -5.58
C ASN A 107 4.25 14.10 -4.64
N THR A 108 4.06 14.32 -3.34
CA THR A 108 4.27 13.31 -2.30
C THR A 108 3.07 13.26 -1.37
N PHE A 109 2.75 12.06 -0.92
CA PHE A 109 1.57 11.72 -0.14
C PHE A 109 1.99 10.80 1.00
N ASP A 110 1.59 11.17 2.21
CA ASP A 110 1.84 10.42 3.43
C ASP A 110 0.58 9.67 3.81
N TYR A 111 0.71 8.37 4.02
CA TYR A 111 -0.38 7.49 4.39
C TYR A 111 -0.11 6.76 5.68
N VAL A 112 -1.15 6.65 6.52
CA VAL A 112 -1.22 5.68 7.61
C VAL A 112 -2.05 4.51 7.11
N SER A 113 -1.51 3.30 7.17
CA SER A 113 -2.13 2.11 6.58
C SER A 113 -2.42 1.06 7.63
N VAL A 114 -3.59 0.43 7.52
CA VAL A 114 -3.93 -0.78 8.29
C VAL A 114 -4.17 -1.92 7.29
N ALA A 115 -3.53 -3.07 7.48
CA ALA A 115 -3.68 -4.22 6.60
C ALA A 115 -3.98 -5.51 7.37
N ALA A 116 -4.75 -6.39 6.73
CA ALA A 116 -5.01 -7.74 7.19
C ALA A 116 -4.55 -8.71 6.10
N LEU A 117 -3.50 -9.47 6.36
CA LEU A 117 -2.78 -10.22 5.35
C LEU A 117 -2.76 -11.71 5.70
N ALA A 118 -2.86 -12.55 4.69
CA ALA A 118 -2.59 -13.97 4.79
C ALA A 118 -1.16 -14.23 4.34
N LYS A 119 -0.38 -14.94 5.16
CA LYS A 119 1.00 -15.36 4.88
C LYS A 119 1.05 -16.88 4.78
N LEU A 120 1.68 -17.39 3.73
CA LEU A 120 1.90 -18.81 3.50
C LEU A 120 3.40 -19.07 3.34
N SER A 121 3.98 -19.77 4.32
CA SER A 121 5.37 -20.24 4.29
C SER A 121 5.47 -21.49 3.42
N LEU A 122 6.29 -21.45 2.38
CA LEU A 122 6.41 -22.55 1.42
C LEU A 122 7.26 -23.70 1.98
N PHE A 123 8.33 -23.37 2.70
CA PHE A 123 9.21 -24.32 3.37
C PHE A 123 9.63 -23.74 4.73
N LYS A 124 9.81 -24.63 5.72
CA LYS A 124 10.34 -24.27 7.04
C LYS A 124 11.78 -24.75 7.16
N GLY A 125 12.66 -23.86 7.53
CA GLY A 125 14.07 -24.15 7.77
C GLY A 125 14.83 -22.89 8.17
N PRO A 126 16.18 -22.94 8.15
CA PRO A 126 17.00 -21.75 8.39
C PRO A 126 16.67 -20.59 7.44
N ILE A 127 16.21 -20.94 6.22
CA ILE A 127 15.67 -20.02 5.22
C ILE A 127 14.24 -20.48 4.93
N SER A 128 13.27 -19.60 5.21
CA SER A 128 11.84 -19.88 5.06
C SER A 128 11.21 -18.89 4.07
N PRO A 129 11.11 -19.26 2.78
CA PRO A 129 10.40 -18.46 1.80
C PRO A 129 8.89 -18.44 2.07
N TYR A 130 8.25 -17.31 1.83
CA TYR A 130 6.81 -17.15 1.98
C TYR A 130 6.21 -16.25 0.90
N ILE A 131 4.92 -16.42 0.68
CA ILE A 131 4.07 -15.45 -0.04
C ILE A 131 3.12 -14.81 0.96
N ILE A 132 2.71 -13.58 0.68
CA ILE A 132 1.82 -12.80 1.54
C ILE A 132 0.85 -11.97 0.72
N GLY A 133 -0.37 -11.81 1.18
CA GLY A 133 -1.28 -10.87 0.56
C GLY A 133 -2.62 -10.72 1.26
N GLY A 134 -3.32 -9.64 0.96
CA GLY A 134 -4.61 -9.34 1.56
C GLY A 134 -5.02 -7.88 1.38
N PRO A 135 -6.21 -7.51 1.90
CA PRO A 135 -6.69 -6.15 1.86
C PRO A 135 -5.88 -5.21 2.77
N GLN A 136 -5.85 -3.94 2.38
CA GLN A 136 -5.36 -2.84 3.19
C GLN A 136 -6.28 -1.62 3.07
N MET A 137 -6.23 -0.75 4.07
CA MET A 137 -6.88 0.54 4.06
C MET A 137 -5.83 1.62 4.32
N ASN A 138 -5.72 2.57 3.39
CA ASN A 138 -4.74 3.64 3.36
C ASN A 138 -5.43 4.95 3.73
N PHE A 139 -5.02 5.58 4.82
CA PHE A 139 -5.54 6.87 5.27
C PHE A 139 -4.57 7.98 4.92
N LEU A 140 -5.02 8.99 4.18
CA LEU A 140 -4.18 10.13 3.82
C LEU A 140 -3.91 10.99 5.07
N ALA A 141 -2.65 11.08 5.46
CA ALA A 141 -2.19 11.80 6.64
C ALA A 141 -1.52 13.14 6.28
N GLY A 142 -0.96 13.26 5.08
CA GLY A 142 -0.28 14.46 4.62
C GLY A 142 -0.07 14.46 3.11
N LYS A 143 0.12 15.63 2.55
CA LYS A 143 0.40 15.81 1.13
C LYS A 143 1.31 17.01 0.93
N ASN A 144 2.24 16.91 -0.02
CA ASN A 144 3.02 18.02 -0.52
C ASN A 144 2.97 17.97 -2.04
N VAL A 145 2.32 18.98 -2.62
CA VAL A 145 1.87 19.00 -4.01
C VAL A 145 2.40 20.26 -4.66
N SER A 146 2.95 20.12 -5.86
CA SER A 146 3.46 21.25 -6.65
C SER A 146 2.33 22.26 -6.97
N ASN A 147 2.67 23.56 -6.97
CA ASN A 147 1.72 24.63 -7.27
C ASN A 147 1.01 24.40 -8.62
N GLY A 148 -0.29 24.63 -8.67
CA GLY A 148 -1.13 24.39 -9.86
C GLY A 148 -1.82 23.03 -9.89
N PHE A 149 -1.36 22.05 -9.10
CA PHE A 149 -2.04 20.75 -8.95
C PHE A 149 -2.88 20.64 -7.67
N GLN A 150 -2.78 21.61 -6.76
CA GLN A 150 -3.46 21.60 -5.45
C GLN A 150 -4.96 21.34 -5.55
N ILE A 151 -5.66 21.96 -6.52
CA ILE A 151 -7.10 21.82 -6.72
C ILE A 151 -7.51 20.34 -6.94
N VAL A 152 -6.70 19.55 -7.63
CA VAL A 152 -6.99 18.12 -7.87
C VAL A 152 -6.78 17.28 -6.61
N TYR A 153 -5.80 17.67 -5.78
CA TYR A 153 -5.40 16.93 -4.59
C TYR A 153 -6.08 17.42 -3.30
N ASP A 154 -6.87 18.50 -3.35
CA ASP A 154 -7.64 19.04 -2.23
C ASP A 154 -8.81 18.15 -1.82
N ASP A 155 -9.44 17.50 -2.79
CA ASP A 155 -10.60 16.64 -2.55
C ASP A 155 -10.24 15.16 -2.36
N PHE A 156 -8.96 14.82 -2.18
CA PHE A 156 -8.56 13.42 -2.02
C PHE A 156 -9.30 12.73 -0.86
N ASN A 157 -9.75 11.51 -1.12
CA ASN A 157 -10.41 10.67 -0.13
C ASN A 157 -9.48 10.45 1.07
N SER A 158 -10.04 10.64 2.27
CA SER A 158 -9.28 10.45 3.50
C SER A 158 -8.90 8.99 3.75
N GLY A 159 -9.63 8.04 3.14
CA GLY A 159 -9.41 6.60 3.26
C GLY A 159 -9.65 5.90 1.93
N VAL A 160 -8.70 5.08 1.52
CA VAL A 160 -8.71 4.34 0.24
C VAL A 160 -8.48 2.86 0.53
N LEU A 161 -9.34 1.99 -0.01
CA LEU A 161 -9.15 0.54 0.06
C LEU A 161 -8.16 0.10 -1.00
N GLY A 162 -7.30 -0.84 -0.65
CA GLY A 162 -6.30 -1.40 -1.53
C GLY A 162 -6.06 -2.88 -1.28
N ILE A 163 -5.21 -3.44 -2.12
CA ILE A 163 -4.69 -4.80 -2.01
C ILE A 163 -3.17 -4.77 -1.95
N SER A 164 -2.62 -5.72 -1.21
CA SER A 164 -1.20 -5.98 -1.10
C SER A 164 -0.94 -7.44 -1.48
N VAL A 165 0.05 -7.68 -2.33
CA VAL A 165 0.55 -9.02 -2.66
C VAL A 165 2.07 -8.99 -2.72
N GLY A 166 2.73 -9.98 -2.14
CA GLY A 166 4.17 -10.00 -2.03
C GLY A 166 4.75 -11.38 -1.77
N ALA A 167 6.07 -11.42 -1.71
CA ALA A 167 6.85 -12.59 -1.36
C ALA A 167 8.07 -12.16 -0.55
N GLY A 168 8.55 -13.04 0.32
CA GLY A 168 9.69 -12.76 1.15
C GLY A 168 10.47 -14.00 1.57
N LEU A 169 11.60 -13.74 2.22
CA LEU A 169 12.50 -14.75 2.76
C LEU A 169 12.75 -14.41 4.22
N GLU A 170 12.35 -15.32 5.12
CA GLU A 170 12.66 -15.24 6.55
C GLU A 170 13.90 -16.07 6.86
N LEU A 171 14.84 -15.49 7.60
CA LEU A 171 16.09 -16.10 8.03
C LEU A 171 16.06 -16.25 9.55
N GLY A 172 16.11 -17.49 10.01
CA GLY A 172 16.14 -17.81 11.44
C GLY A 172 17.53 -17.60 12.03
N ILE A 173 17.87 -16.36 12.41
CA ILE A 173 19.15 -16.02 13.04
C ILE A 173 18.93 -15.83 14.55
N ALA A 174 19.06 -16.90 15.34
CA ALA A 174 18.85 -16.80 16.79
C ALA A 174 19.66 -15.64 17.41
N PRO A 175 19.07 -14.77 18.26
CA PRO A 175 17.73 -14.87 18.87
C PRO A 175 16.60 -14.15 18.11
N VAL A 176 16.83 -13.60 16.91
CA VAL A 176 15.85 -12.78 16.16
C VAL A 176 15.70 -13.24 14.73
N ASN A 177 14.47 -13.52 14.29
CA ASN A 177 14.25 -13.80 12.87
C ASN A 177 14.29 -12.49 12.10
N VAL A 178 15.11 -12.43 11.07
CA VAL A 178 15.16 -11.30 10.13
C VAL A 178 14.52 -11.71 8.82
N PHE A 179 14.00 -10.78 8.05
CA PHE A 179 13.45 -11.09 6.73
C PHE A 179 13.62 -9.95 5.74
N VAL A 180 13.55 -10.32 4.47
CA VAL A 180 13.37 -9.41 3.35
C VAL A 180 12.03 -9.72 2.68
N GLU A 181 11.28 -8.69 2.31
CA GLU A 181 9.96 -8.80 1.72
C GLU A 181 9.83 -7.83 0.55
N TYR A 182 9.43 -8.33 -0.62
CA TYR A 182 8.97 -7.51 -1.72
C TYR A 182 7.45 -7.53 -1.78
N ARG A 183 6.84 -6.37 -2.02
CA ARG A 183 5.39 -6.19 -2.04
C ARG A 183 4.97 -5.26 -3.16
N TYR A 184 3.96 -5.68 -3.91
CA TYR A 184 3.18 -4.83 -4.80
C TYR A 184 1.89 -4.43 -4.09
N GLU A 185 1.61 -3.13 -4.08
CA GLU A 185 0.41 -2.55 -3.48
C GLU A 185 -0.33 -1.75 -4.53
N ARG A 186 -1.66 -1.84 -4.53
CA ARG A 186 -2.51 -1.09 -5.43
C ARG A 186 -3.81 -0.69 -4.73
N ASP A 187 -4.23 0.54 -4.96
CA ASP A 187 -5.54 1.03 -4.52
C ASP A 187 -6.64 0.46 -5.43
N LEU A 188 -7.73 0.03 -4.82
CA LEU A 188 -8.91 -0.55 -5.46
C LEU A 188 -10.06 0.43 -5.54
N THR A 189 -10.08 1.43 -4.66
CA THR A 189 -11.04 2.54 -4.70
C THR A 189 -10.34 3.80 -5.19
N ASP A 190 -11.13 4.69 -5.77
CA ASP A 190 -10.65 5.97 -6.26
C ASP A 190 -10.06 6.82 -5.12
N SER A 191 -8.92 7.45 -5.37
CA SER A 191 -8.26 8.38 -4.46
C SER A 191 -8.87 9.78 -4.53
N ALA A 192 -9.52 10.14 -5.63
CA ALA A 192 -10.12 11.46 -5.83
C ALA A 192 -11.58 11.30 -6.29
N PRO A 193 -12.58 11.71 -5.50
CA PRO A 193 -13.99 11.58 -5.84
C PRO A 193 -14.42 12.65 -6.87
N GLN A 194 -13.77 12.68 -8.03
CA GLN A 194 -14.06 13.60 -9.13
C GLN A 194 -14.77 12.86 -10.26
N ASP A 195 -15.82 13.44 -10.83
CA ASP A 195 -16.63 12.76 -11.86
C ASP A 195 -15.87 12.51 -13.18
N TYR A 196 -14.79 13.25 -13.41
CA TYR A 196 -14.08 13.30 -14.70
C TYR A 196 -12.69 12.65 -14.68
N VAL A 197 -12.19 12.20 -13.52
CA VAL A 197 -10.89 11.51 -13.42
C VAL A 197 -10.90 10.52 -12.28
N GLU A 198 -10.48 9.28 -12.55
CA GLU A 198 -10.19 8.31 -11.48
C GLU A 198 -8.69 8.25 -11.24
N ILE A 199 -8.30 8.23 -9.95
CA ILE A 199 -6.90 8.20 -9.54
C ILE A 199 -6.64 6.99 -8.65
N TYR A 200 -5.71 6.14 -9.09
CA TYR A 200 -5.29 4.95 -8.34
C TYR A 200 -3.80 5.01 -8.05
N ASN A 201 -3.42 4.82 -6.78
CA ASN A 201 -2.02 4.64 -6.39
C ASN A 201 -1.60 3.19 -6.58
N PHE A 202 -0.38 2.99 -7.04
CA PHE A 202 0.29 1.69 -6.98
C PHE A 202 1.76 1.86 -6.64
N SER A 203 2.32 0.87 -5.95
CA SER A 203 3.71 0.93 -5.48
C SER A 203 4.38 -0.42 -5.40
N HIS A 204 5.66 -0.43 -5.74
CA HIS A 204 6.60 -1.52 -5.49
C HIS A 204 7.38 -1.20 -4.23
N VAL A 205 7.41 -2.12 -3.26
CA VAL A 205 8.00 -1.88 -1.95
C VAL A 205 8.97 -3.00 -1.62
N LEU A 206 10.19 -2.65 -1.23
CA LEU A 206 11.17 -3.59 -0.70
C LEU A 206 11.40 -3.26 0.78
N MET A 207 11.18 -4.24 1.65
CA MET A 207 11.23 -4.10 3.09
C MET A 207 12.20 -5.09 3.71
N PHE A 208 12.83 -4.64 4.80
CA PHE A 208 13.60 -5.46 5.72
C PHE A 208 12.92 -5.39 7.08
N GLY A 209 12.85 -6.52 7.78
CA GLY A 209 12.21 -6.55 9.07
C GLY A 209 12.80 -7.56 10.02
N ILE A 210 12.35 -7.44 11.26
CA ILE A 210 12.67 -8.32 12.36
C ILE A 210 11.37 -8.81 13.00
N VAL A 211 11.34 -10.09 13.37
CA VAL A 211 10.28 -10.67 14.19
C VAL A 211 10.76 -10.69 15.63
N LEU A 212 9.98 -10.07 16.49
CA LEU A 212 10.15 -9.96 17.94
C LEU A 212 9.15 -10.90 18.60
N PHE A 213 9.64 -11.92 19.31
CA PHE A 213 8.93 -12.87 20.18
C PHE A 213 7.63 -13.47 19.61
#